data_AF-A0A447KU21-F1
#
_entry.id   AF-A0A447KU21-F1
#
_cell.length_a   1.000
_cell.length_b   1.000
_cell.length_c   1.000
_cell.angle_alpha   90.00
_cell.angle_beta   90.00
_cell.angle_gamma   90.00
#
_symmetry.space_group_name_H-M   'P 1'
#
loop_
_entity.id
_entity.type
_entity.pdbx_description
1 polymer ?
#
loop_
_entity_poly.entity_id
_entity_poly.type
_entity_poly.pdbx_seq_one_letter_code
_entity_poly.pdbx_strand_id
1 'polypeptide(L)'
;MTQHFDRPISKAQLHQCIDEQVASPNLFCALRVDGEFNHLETRTVPRQQRPYKPMLEAIEAQPTFAFRRRRGTLVGFRSPDYMQGIGVAGYHEHFVTDDRSGGGHVLDYQLDHGRLQFGVITRLNLQLPHDADFLRTNLCPEDLDRAIRSAEG
;
A
#
# COMPACT_ATOMS: atom_id res chain seq x y z
N MET A 1 -7.67 -15.21 8.13
CA MET A 1 -8.38 -16.00 7.10
C MET A 1 -7.43 -16.34 5.95
N THR A 2 -7.74 -17.39 5.19
CA THR A 2 -7.01 -17.79 3.98
C THR A 2 -8.01 -18.05 2.85
N GLN A 3 -7.71 -17.58 1.65
CA GLN A 3 -8.45 -17.86 0.43
C GLN A 3 -7.52 -18.22 -0.72
N HIS A 4 -8.03 -19.04 -1.64
CA HIS A 4 -7.34 -19.46 -2.86
C HIS A 4 -8.11 -18.96 -4.07
N PHE A 5 -7.38 -18.45 -5.05
CA PHE A 5 -7.92 -18.03 -6.33
C PHE A 5 -7.27 -18.85 -7.43
N ASP A 6 -8.08 -19.63 -8.15
CA ASP A 6 -7.66 -20.45 -9.30
C ASP A 6 -8.04 -19.82 -10.64
N ARG A 7 -8.47 -18.55 -10.60
CA ARG A 7 -8.87 -17.76 -11.76
C ARG A 7 -8.46 -16.29 -11.58
N PRO A 8 -8.31 -15.54 -12.69
CA PRO A 8 -7.94 -14.15 -12.61
C PRO A 8 -8.90 -13.32 -11.75
N ILE A 9 -8.34 -12.44 -10.91
CA ILE A 9 -9.05 -11.51 -10.05
C ILE A 9 -8.34 -10.14 -10.04
N SER A 10 -9.10 -9.06 -10.12
CA SER A 10 -8.56 -7.69 -10.07
C SER A 10 -8.26 -7.25 -8.63
N LYS A 11 -7.46 -6.18 -8.48
CA LYS A 11 -7.26 -5.46 -7.22
C LYS A 11 -8.57 -5.17 -6.49
N ALA A 12 -9.54 -4.57 -7.19
CA ALA A 12 -10.85 -4.22 -6.61
C ALA A 12 -11.64 -5.45 -6.10
N GLN A 13 -11.63 -6.56 -6.86
CA GLN A 13 -12.31 -7.78 -6.45
C GLN A 13 -11.63 -8.44 -5.24
N LEU A 14 -10.30 -8.36 -5.16
CA LEU A 14 -9.54 -8.85 -4.00
C LEU A 14 -9.86 -8.01 -2.75
N HIS A 15 -9.92 -6.69 -2.88
CA HIS A 15 -10.32 -5.77 -1.80
C HIS A 15 -11.75 -6.06 -1.33
N GLN A 16 -12.70 -6.21 -2.25
CA GLN A 16 -14.08 -6.57 -1.94
C GLN A 16 -14.18 -7.87 -1.13
N CYS A 17 -13.41 -8.90 -1.50
CA CYS A 17 -13.36 -10.16 -0.77
C CYS A 17 -12.96 -9.97 0.70
N ILE A 18 -11.95 -9.13 0.97
CA ILE A 18 -11.52 -8.83 2.34
C ILE A 18 -12.61 -8.04 3.06
N ASP A 19 -13.18 -7.03 2.41
CA ASP A 19 -14.20 -6.15 3.01
C ASP A 19 -15.49 -6.90 3.38
N GLU A 20 -15.88 -7.91 2.60
CA GLU A 20 -17.03 -8.79 2.92
C GLU A 20 -16.80 -9.67 4.16
N GLN A 21 -15.54 -9.93 4.54
CA GLN A 21 -15.18 -10.80 5.65
C GLN A 21 -14.74 -10.05 6.91
N VAL A 22 -14.29 -8.80 6.77
CA VAL A 22 -13.91 -7.97 7.92
C VAL A 22 -15.13 -7.20 8.41
N ALA A 23 -15.61 -7.55 9.60
CA ALA A 23 -16.87 -7.07 10.18
C ALA A 23 -17.00 -5.55 10.34
N SER A 24 -15.91 -4.78 10.28
CA SER A 24 -15.96 -3.33 10.45
C SER A 24 -14.88 -2.61 9.63
N PRO A 25 -15.21 -1.47 8.98
CA PRO A 25 -14.23 -0.59 8.37
C PRO A 25 -13.37 0.15 9.41
N ASN A 26 -13.76 0.11 10.69
CA ASN A 26 -13.07 0.80 11.78
C ASN A 26 -11.87 0.03 12.33
N LEU A 27 -11.62 -1.18 11.83
CA LEU A 27 -10.50 -2.04 12.22
C LEU A 27 -9.48 -2.14 11.10
N PHE A 28 -8.20 -2.22 11.51
CA PHE A 28 -7.10 -2.49 10.61
C PHE A 28 -7.14 -3.93 10.10
N CYS A 29 -6.62 -4.14 8.91
CA CYS A 29 -6.38 -5.47 8.34
C CYS A 29 -4.95 -5.53 7.79
N ALA A 30 -4.23 -6.61 8.05
CA ALA A 30 -3.02 -6.95 7.29
C ALA A 30 -3.37 -7.98 6.23
N LEU A 31 -2.82 -7.83 5.03
CA LEU A 31 -2.98 -8.78 3.93
C LEU A 31 -1.64 -9.21 3.34
N ARG A 32 -1.62 -10.43 2.82
CA ARG A 32 -0.53 -11.02 2.07
C ARG A 32 -1.11 -11.85 0.93
N VAL A 33 -0.58 -11.67 -0.27
CA VAL A 33 -0.93 -12.47 -1.45
C VAL A 33 0.36 -13.08 -1.99
N ASP A 34 0.42 -14.40 -2.08
CA ASP A 34 1.47 -15.11 -2.78
C ASP A 34 0.87 -15.72 -4.06
N GLY A 35 1.44 -15.44 -5.23
CA GLY A 35 0.88 -15.95 -6.48
C GLY A 35 1.55 -15.45 -7.75
N GLU A 36 0.90 -15.70 -8.88
CA GLU A 36 1.29 -15.18 -10.19
C GLU A 36 0.39 -14.03 -10.59
N PHE A 37 0.98 -12.93 -11.05
CA PHE A 37 0.29 -11.72 -11.47
C PHE A 37 0.38 -11.59 -13.00
N ASN A 38 -0.77 -11.53 -13.66
CA ASN A 38 -0.84 -11.29 -15.10
C ASN A 38 -0.28 -9.91 -15.44
N HIS A 39 -0.63 -8.94 -14.61
CA HIS A 39 -0.14 -7.58 -14.66
C HIS A 39 0.00 -7.05 -13.23
N LEU A 40 1.04 -6.26 -12.99
CA LEU A 40 1.23 -5.54 -11.75
C LEU A 40 2.04 -4.27 -12.02
N GLU A 41 1.53 -3.14 -11.55
CA GLU A 41 2.16 -1.84 -11.64
C GLU A 41 2.66 -1.40 -10.28
N THR A 42 3.91 -0.97 -10.25
CA THR A 42 4.49 -0.36 -9.07
C THR A 42 5.13 0.97 -9.40
N ARG A 43 5.46 1.70 -8.34
CA ARG A 43 6.37 2.83 -8.35
C ARG A 43 7.38 2.70 -7.23
N THR A 44 8.53 3.35 -7.40
CA THR A 44 9.57 3.42 -6.37
C THR A 44 9.98 4.87 -6.17
N VAL A 45 9.85 5.39 -4.95
CA VAL A 45 10.28 6.75 -4.64
C VAL A 45 11.81 6.83 -4.70
N PRO A 46 12.40 7.75 -5.49
CA PRO A 46 13.85 7.88 -5.58
C PRO A 46 14.44 8.53 -4.32
N ARG A 47 15.73 8.27 -4.08
CA ARG A 47 16.46 8.90 -2.98
C ARG A 47 16.42 10.42 -3.12
N GLN A 48 16.02 11.11 -2.05
CA GLN A 48 16.02 12.56 -1.95
C GLN A 48 17.31 13.08 -1.30
N GLN A 49 17.61 14.36 -1.54
CA GLN A 49 18.71 15.09 -0.90
C GLN A 49 18.15 16.38 -0.26
N ARG A 50 18.81 16.87 0.79
CA ARG A 50 18.41 18.14 1.40
C ARG A 50 18.68 19.32 0.43
N PRO A 51 17.86 20.38 0.48
CA PRO A 51 16.63 20.52 1.28
C PRO A 51 15.51 19.61 0.77
N TYR A 52 14.83 18.93 1.69
CA TYR A 52 13.75 18.02 1.32
C TYR A 52 12.53 18.79 0.83
N LYS A 53 11.92 18.29 -0.25
CA LYS A 53 10.71 18.84 -0.84
C LYS A 53 9.45 18.16 -0.24
N PRO A 54 8.27 18.79 -0.36
CA PRO A 54 7.00 18.10 -0.15
C PRO A 54 6.90 16.81 -0.97
N MET A 55 6.20 15.81 -0.44
CA MET A 55 6.10 14.47 -1.07
C MET A 55 5.61 14.55 -2.52
N LEU A 56 4.59 15.36 -2.81
CA LEU A 56 4.04 15.51 -4.17
C LEU A 56 5.08 16.00 -5.18
N GLU A 57 5.98 16.89 -4.78
CA GLU A 57 7.10 17.34 -5.64
C GLU A 57 8.19 16.27 -5.75
N ALA A 58 8.44 15.52 -4.67
CA ALA A 58 9.48 14.48 -4.63
C ALA A 58 9.15 13.28 -5.53
N ILE A 59 7.87 13.03 -5.79
CA ILE A 59 7.39 11.89 -6.58
C ILE A 59 6.99 12.23 -8.01
N GLU A 60 7.03 13.50 -8.43
CA GLU A 60 6.55 13.95 -9.75
C GLU A 60 7.22 13.19 -10.91
N ALA A 61 8.51 12.87 -10.77
CA ALA A 61 9.29 12.12 -11.75
C ALA A 61 9.62 10.69 -11.29
N GLN A 62 8.81 10.11 -10.38
CA GLN A 62 9.10 8.78 -9.86
C GLN A 62 8.99 7.71 -10.96
N PRO A 63 9.91 6.73 -11.01
CA PRO A 63 9.81 5.63 -11.94
C PRO A 63 8.61 4.74 -11.61
N THR A 64 7.83 4.40 -12.64
CA THR A 64 6.83 3.34 -12.62
C THR A 64 7.38 2.10 -13.32
N PHE A 65 6.96 0.93 -12.85
CA PHE A 65 7.39 -0.36 -13.37
C PHE A 65 6.18 -1.25 -13.60
N ALA A 66 6.10 -1.83 -14.80
CA ALA A 66 5.09 -2.80 -15.16
C ALA A 66 5.68 -4.21 -15.21
N PHE A 67 5.11 -5.11 -14.42
CA PHE A 67 5.41 -6.54 -14.42
C PHE A 67 4.32 -7.27 -15.21
N ARG A 68 4.71 -8.29 -15.98
CA ARG A 68 3.80 -9.13 -16.76
C ARG A 68 4.12 -10.60 -16.54
N ARG A 69 3.10 -11.39 -16.18
CA ARG A 69 3.24 -12.83 -15.86
C ARG A 69 4.42 -13.07 -14.93
N ARG A 70 4.32 -12.49 -13.72
CA ARG A 70 5.37 -12.51 -12.71
C ARG A 70 4.86 -13.09 -11.41
N ARG A 71 5.63 -14.02 -10.84
CA ARG A 71 5.40 -14.52 -9.49
C ARG A 71 6.04 -13.60 -8.45
N GLY A 72 5.38 -13.49 -7.31
CA GLY A 72 5.88 -12.74 -6.18
C GLY A 72 4.91 -12.71 -5.02
N THR A 73 5.24 -11.84 -4.07
CA THR A 73 4.46 -11.61 -2.87
C THR A 73 4.02 -10.15 -2.83
N LEU A 74 2.71 -9.93 -2.69
CA LEU A 74 2.13 -8.65 -2.31
C LEU A 74 1.86 -8.67 -0.80
N VAL A 75 2.19 -7.60 -0.10
CA VAL A 75 1.88 -7.38 1.32
C VAL A 75 1.27 -6.01 1.48
N GLY A 76 0.34 -5.85 2.42
CA GLY A 76 -0.27 -4.56 2.63
C GLY A 76 -1.10 -4.47 3.89
N PHE A 77 -1.64 -3.28 4.10
CA PHE A 77 -2.58 -2.98 5.16
C PHE A 77 -3.83 -2.31 4.61
N ARG A 78 -4.98 -2.60 5.21
CA ARG A 78 -6.17 -1.78 5.11
C ARG A 78 -6.33 -0.98 6.39
N SER A 79 -6.23 0.34 6.31
CA SER A 79 -6.40 1.23 7.46
C SER A 79 -7.79 1.89 7.46
N PRO A 80 -8.39 2.14 8.63
CA PRO A 80 -9.63 2.91 8.73
C PRO A 80 -9.50 4.34 8.19
N ASP A 81 -10.59 4.91 7.68
CA ASP A 81 -10.58 6.26 7.10
C ASP A 81 -10.17 7.35 8.11
N TYR A 82 -10.54 7.20 9.39
CA TYR A 82 -10.18 8.13 10.46
C TYR A 82 -8.67 8.17 10.77
N MET A 83 -7.88 7.25 10.20
CA MET A 83 -6.43 7.17 10.37
C MET A 83 -5.65 7.90 9.27
N GLN A 84 -6.34 8.52 8.31
CA GLN A 84 -5.69 9.34 7.29
C GLN A 84 -4.81 10.42 7.94
N GLY A 85 -3.57 10.54 7.48
CA GLY A 85 -2.58 11.48 8.04
C GLY A 85 -1.64 10.85 9.06
N ILE A 86 -2.11 9.89 9.87
CA ILE A 86 -1.22 9.05 10.69
C ILE A 86 -0.67 7.88 9.86
N GLY A 87 -1.50 7.32 8.98
CA GLY A 87 -1.11 6.38 7.94
C GLY A 87 -1.80 6.71 6.62
N VAL A 88 -1.91 5.71 5.74
CA VAL A 88 -2.68 5.78 4.49
C VAL A 88 -4.02 5.11 4.72
N ALA A 89 -5.12 5.86 4.65
CA ALA A 89 -6.48 5.32 4.71
C ALA A 89 -6.77 4.41 3.51
N GLY A 90 -7.54 3.34 3.74
CA GLY A 90 -7.81 2.32 2.73
C GLY A 90 -6.64 1.35 2.55
N TYR A 91 -6.52 0.76 1.36
CA TYR A 91 -5.51 -0.26 1.05
C TYR A 91 -4.18 0.36 0.65
N HIS A 92 -3.12 -0.03 1.35
CA HIS A 92 -1.73 0.33 1.05
C HIS A 92 -0.90 -0.93 0.86
N GLU A 93 -0.48 -1.18 -0.38
CA GLU A 93 0.06 -2.47 -0.81
C GLU A 93 1.44 -2.30 -1.46
N HIS A 94 2.36 -3.21 -1.17
CA HIS A 94 3.69 -3.28 -1.75
C HIS A 94 3.91 -4.67 -2.34
N PHE A 95 4.75 -4.77 -3.36
CA PHE A 95 5.04 -6.02 -4.06
C PHE A 95 6.54 -6.28 -4.15
N VAL A 96 6.91 -7.56 -4.15
CA VAL A 96 8.26 -8.03 -4.46
C VAL A 96 8.21 -9.31 -5.29
N THR A 97 9.04 -9.41 -6.33
CA THR A 97 9.17 -10.60 -7.17
C THR A 97 9.80 -11.77 -6.38
N ASP A 98 9.55 -13.01 -6.83
CA ASP A 98 10.14 -14.21 -6.20
C ASP A 98 11.67 -14.23 -6.21
N ASP A 99 12.28 -13.71 -7.28
CA ASP A 99 13.73 -13.54 -7.40
C ASP A 99 14.29 -12.37 -6.59
N ARG A 100 13.43 -11.58 -5.93
CA ARG A 100 13.75 -10.41 -5.11
C ARG A 100 14.51 -9.30 -5.84
N SER A 101 14.45 -9.28 -7.17
CA SER A 101 15.12 -8.26 -8.00
C SER A 101 14.22 -7.10 -8.42
N GLY A 102 12.91 -7.20 -8.20
CA GLY A 102 11.94 -6.17 -8.56
C GLY A 102 10.80 -6.06 -7.56
N GLY A 103 10.15 -4.91 -7.53
CA GLY A 103 9.06 -4.62 -6.62
C GLY A 103 8.74 -3.14 -6.56
N GLY A 104 8.00 -2.76 -5.53
CA GLY A 104 7.69 -1.36 -5.23
C GLY A 104 6.33 -1.19 -4.56
N HIS A 105 5.94 0.07 -4.41
CA HIS A 105 4.60 0.44 -3.96
C HIS A 105 3.61 0.17 -5.10
N VAL A 106 2.54 -0.56 -4.82
CA VAL A 106 1.57 -1.05 -5.81
C VAL A 106 0.58 0.04 -6.21
N LEU A 107 0.43 0.24 -7.52
CA LEU A 107 -0.59 1.11 -8.11
C LEU A 107 -1.82 0.31 -8.54
N ASP A 108 -1.60 -0.72 -9.36
CA ASP A 108 -2.66 -1.63 -9.82
C ASP A 108 -2.12 -3.06 -10.03
N TYR A 109 -3.02 -4.04 -10.07
CA TYR A 109 -2.67 -5.42 -10.41
C TYR A 109 -3.88 -6.26 -10.85
N GLN A 110 -3.56 -7.34 -11.55
CA GLN A 110 -4.43 -8.49 -11.74
C GLN A 110 -3.67 -9.75 -11.32
N LEU A 111 -4.17 -10.40 -10.28
CA LEU A 111 -3.70 -11.72 -9.85
C LEU A 111 -4.26 -12.74 -10.85
N ASP A 112 -3.42 -13.61 -11.39
CA ASP A 112 -3.84 -14.73 -12.23
C ASP A 112 -4.38 -15.88 -11.38
N HIS A 113 -3.55 -16.32 -10.43
CA HIS A 113 -3.90 -17.30 -9.42
C HIS A 113 -2.98 -17.14 -8.20
N GLY A 114 -3.44 -17.57 -7.03
CA GLY A 114 -2.64 -17.46 -5.82
C GLY A 114 -3.41 -17.66 -4.53
N ARG A 115 -2.73 -17.37 -3.42
CA ARG A 115 -3.26 -17.49 -2.07
C ARG A 115 -3.27 -16.13 -1.38
N LEU A 116 -4.44 -15.69 -0.98
CA LEU A 116 -4.65 -14.53 -0.11
C LEU A 116 -4.71 -14.99 1.35
N GLN A 117 -3.98 -14.32 2.22
CA GLN A 117 -4.06 -14.42 3.66
C GLN A 117 -4.27 -13.03 4.24
N PHE A 118 -5.20 -12.90 5.19
CA PHE A 118 -5.42 -11.62 5.85
C PHE A 118 -5.90 -11.79 7.29
N GLY A 119 -5.75 -10.75 8.10
CA GLY A 119 -6.10 -10.78 9.51
C GLY A 119 -6.42 -9.41 10.08
N VAL A 120 -7.43 -9.37 10.96
CA VAL A 120 -7.88 -8.15 11.63
C VAL A 120 -6.92 -7.78 12.76
N ILE A 121 -6.61 -6.50 12.87
CA ILE A 121 -5.75 -5.92 13.89
C ILE A 121 -6.57 -4.92 14.71
N THR A 122 -6.57 -5.10 16.03
CA THR A 122 -7.34 -4.29 16.98
C THR A 122 -6.48 -3.38 17.85
N ARG A 123 -5.15 -3.39 17.64
CA ARG A 123 -4.19 -2.58 18.40
C ARG A 123 -3.27 -1.83 17.45
N LEU A 124 -3.22 -0.52 17.63
CA LEU A 124 -2.24 0.36 17.02
C LEU A 124 -1.27 0.84 18.11
N ASN A 125 0.03 0.80 17.81
CA ASN A 125 1.05 1.48 18.60
C ASN A 125 1.71 2.52 17.71
N LEU A 126 1.67 3.79 18.11
CA LEU A 126 2.27 4.90 17.38
C LEU A 126 3.50 5.39 18.14
N GLN A 127 4.67 5.26 17.52
CA GLN A 127 5.92 5.78 18.04
C GLN A 127 6.26 7.08 17.31
N LEU A 128 6.39 8.17 18.05
CA LEU A 128 6.72 9.48 17.49
C LEU A 128 8.25 9.67 17.44
N PRO A 129 8.80 10.20 16.34
CA PRO A 129 10.18 10.68 16.31
C PRO A 129 10.36 11.86 17.28
N HIS A 130 11.60 12.07 17.73
CA HIS A 130 11.96 13.16 18.66
C HIS A 130 13.02 14.09 18.08
N ASP A 131 13.37 13.93 16.81
CA ASP A 131 14.31 14.80 16.13
C ASP A 131 13.67 16.14 15.72
N ALA A 132 14.53 17.10 15.44
CA ALA A 132 14.11 18.47 15.21
C ALA A 132 13.39 18.68 13.87
N ASP A 133 13.51 17.77 12.90
CA ASP A 133 12.72 17.85 11.66
C ASP A 133 11.27 17.53 11.99
N PHE A 134 11.01 16.44 12.73
CA PHE A 134 9.65 16.09 13.16
C PHE A 134 9.04 17.17 14.08
N LEU A 135 9.76 17.61 15.12
CA LEU A 135 9.24 18.54 16.14
C LEU A 135 8.86 19.94 15.59
N ARG A 136 9.36 20.32 14.41
CA ARG A 136 9.09 21.62 13.79
C ARG A 136 8.21 21.54 12.54
N THR A 137 7.82 20.34 12.12
CA THR A 137 7.01 20.15 10.92
C THR A 137 5.55 20.52 11.19
N ASN A 138 4.92 21.21 10.24
CA ASN A 138 3.46 21.35 10.24
C ASN A 138 2.81 20.03 9.79
N LEU A 139 2.16 19.33 10.73
CA LEU A 139 1.50 18.04 10.48
C LEU A 139 0.00 18.16 10.20
N CYS A 140 -0.55 19.38 10.23
CA CYS A 140 -1.96 19.65 9.95
C CYS A 140 -2.14 20.68 8.81
N PRO A 141 -1.57 20.46 7.61
CA PRO A 141 -1.89 21.30 6.46
C PRO A 141 -3.35 21.09 6.03
N GLU A 142 -3.97 22.12 5.44
CA GLU A 142 -5.39 22.09 5.05
C GLU A 142 -5.70 21.01 4.01
N ASP A 143 -4.72 20.65 3.16
CA ASP A 143 -4.88 19.73 2.04
C ASP A 143 -4.33 18.31 2.30
N LEU A 144 -4.10 17.94 3.57
CA LEU A 144 -3.44 16.69 3.96
C LEU A 144 -4.07 15.44 3.32
N ASP A 145 -5.40 15.28 3.38
CA ASP A 145 -6.09 14.12 2.80
C ASP A 145 -5.87 14.03 1.28
N ARG A 146 -6.05 15.15 0.58
CA ARG A 146 -5.84 15.22 -0.87
C ARG A 146 -4.39 14.91 -1.23
N ALA A 147 -3.44 15.44 -0.47
CA ALA A 147 -2.02 15.24 -0.70
C ALA A 147 -1.64 13.76 -0.55
N ILE A 148 -2.14 13.07 0.49
CA ILE A 148 -1.88 11.63 0.68
C ILE A 148 -2.49 10.81 -0.45
N ARG A 149 -3.75 11.04 -0.82
CA ARG A 149 -4.39 10.29 -1.93
C ARG A 149 -3.65 10.49 -3.25
N SER A 150 -3.31 11.73 -3.57
CA SER A 150 -2.54 12.06 -4.79
C SER A 150 -1.15 11.44 -4.74
N ALA A 151 -0.57 11.39 -3.54
CA ALA A 151 0.72 10.78 -3.31
C ALA A 151 0.69 9.27 -3.33
N GLU A 152 -0.45 8.58 -3.16
CA GLU A 152 -0.54 7.12 -3.10
C GLU A 152 -1.17 6.47 -4.34
N GLY A 153 -1.91 7.23 -5.15
CA GLY A 153 -2.56 6.75 -6.39
C GLY A 153 -4.05 6.50 -6.23
#